data_AF-A0A9X1KNR5-F1
#
_entry.id   AF-A0A9X1KNR5-F1
#
_cell.length_a   1.000
_cell.length_b   1.000
_cell.length_c   1.000
_cell.angle_alpha   90.00
_cell.angle_beta   90.00
_cell.angle_gamma   90.00
#
_symmetry.space_group_name_H-M   'P 1'
#
loop_
_entity.id
_entity.type
_entity.pdbx_description
1 polymer ?
#
loop_
_entity_poly.entity_id
_entity_poly.type
_entity_poly.pdbx_seq_one_letter_code
_entity_poly.pdbx_strand_id
1 'polypeptide(L)'
;MQILSGRKKIGFPSLGKKTINDSLSSPHKHDGNPANLNEAFQESFATLDEVKELSARLTGAVSESAELDRPKQEFENYIRLILSEYPYVKISSLRSNVNNLLAYETKKHPELLLTSTEADELWEENN
;
A
#
# COMPACT_ATOMS: atom_id res chain seq x y z
N MET A 1 14.02 -30.86 -40.47
CA MET A 1 13.46 -29.51 -40.24
C MET A 1 14.62 -28.56 -40.00
N GLN A 2 14.71 -27.47 -40.76
CA GLN A 2 15.81 -26.50 -40.69
C GLN A 2 15.41 -25.32 -39.79
N ILE A 3 16.29 -24.93 -38.87
CA ILE A 3 16.10 -23.79 -37.96
C ILE A 3 16.57 -22.50 -38.64
N LEU A 4 15.67 -21.52 -38.83
CA LEU A 4 16.04 -20.18 -39.29
C LEU A 4 16.40 -19.30 -38.07
N SER A 5 17.68 -19.05 -37.86
CA SER A 5 18.16 -18.02 -36.94
C SER A 5 18.29 -16.68 -37.65
N GLY A 6 17.38 -15.74 -37.39
CA GLY A 6 17.46 -14.35 -37.84
C GLY A 6 17.88 -13.42 -36.70
N ARG A 7 19.13 -12.95 -36.67
CA ARG A 7 19.59 -11.90 -35.75
C ARG A 7 19.42 -10.53 -36.40
N LYS A 8 18.50 -9.70 -35.91
CA LYS A 8 18.31 -8.31 -36.36
C LYS A 8 19.17 -7.35 -35.52
N LYS A 9 20.11 -6.66 -36.16
CA LYS A 9 20.98 -5.63 -35.56
C LYS A 9 20.30 -4.27 -35.70
N ILE A 10 20.06 -3.58 -34.59
CA ILE A 10 19.48 -2.23 -34.58
C ILE A 10 20.64 -1.24 -34.47
N GLY A 11 20.76 -0.31 -35.43
CA GLY A 11 21.71 0.80 -35.39
C GLY A 11 21.03 2.07 -34.88
N PHE A 12 21.64 2.75 -33.92
CA PHE A 12 21.17 4.04 -33.42
C PHE A 12 22.02 5.17 -34.01
N PRO A 13 21.42 6.22 -34.60
CA PRO A 13 22.16 7.42 -34.95
C PRO A 13 22.43 8.25 -33.69
N SER A 14 23.71 8.48 -33.40
CA SER A 14 24.17 9.51 -32.47
C SER A 14 23.90 10.87 -33.10
N LEU A 15 23.08 11.71 -32.46
CA LEU A 15 22.81 13.07 -32.91
C LEU A 15 23.45 14.09 -31.97
N GLY A 16 24.25 14.95 -32.60
CA GLY A 16 25.24 15.81 -31.98
C GLY A 16 24.70 17.06 -31.27
N LYS A 17 25.59 17.63 -30.47
CA LYS A 17 25.46 18.92 -29.78
C LYS A 17 25.23 20.05 -30.79
N LYS A 18 24.24 20.90 -30.56
CA LYS A 18 24.18 22.24 -31.16
C LYS A 18 23.77 23.27 -30.12
N THR A 19 24.71 24.19 -29.86
CA THR A 19 24.55 25.43 -29.10
C THR A 19 23.83 26.47 -29.97
N ILE A 20 22.73 27.07 -29.49
CA ILE A 20 22.27 28.39 -29.93
C ILE A 20 21.62 29.08 -28.72
N ASN A 21 22.16 30.25 -28.36
CA ASN A 21 21.60 31.23 -27.43
C ASN A 21 20.44 31.97 -28.15
N ASP A 22 19.29 32.22 -27.50
CA ASP A 22 18.75 33.58 -27.33
C ASP A 22 17.48 33.65 -26.44
N SER A 23 17.51 34.61 -25.52
CA SER A 23 16.41 35.46 -25.02
C SER A 23 15.09 34.87 -24.44
N LEU A 24 15.14 34.66 -23.12
CA LEU A 24 14.26 35.23 -22.07
C LEU A 24 12.79 35.61 -22.40
N SER A 25 11.86 34.86 -21.81
CA SER A 25 10.64 35.37 -21.19
C SER A 25 10.40 34.63 -19.86
N SER A 26 10.17 35.41 -18.80
CA SER A 26 10.03 35.08 -17.36
C SER A 26 8.68 34.40 -17.02
N PRO A 27 8.33 34.06 -15.76
CA PRO A 27 9.03 33.39 -14.67
C PRO A 27 8.25 32.15 -14.17
N HIS A 28 8.92 31.01 -14.00
CA HIS A 28 8.50 30.05 -12.97
C HIS A 28 9.71 29.70 -12.13
N LYS A 29 9.82 30.38 -10.98
CA LYS A 29 10.65 29.89 -9.88
C LYS A 29 10.00 28.61 -9.38
N HIS A 30 10.44 27.49 -9.95
CA HIS A 30 10.17 26.19 -9.38
C HIS A 30 11.13 26.03 -8.21
N ASP A 31 10.71 26.44 -7.02
CA ASP A 31 11.24 25.88 -5.78
C ASP A 31 10.75 24.43 -5.69
N GLY A 32 11.32 23.58 -6.53
CA GLY A 32 11.11 22.14 -6.47
C GLY A 32 11.97 21.58 -5.35
N ASN A 33 11.50 21.72 -4.10
CA ASN A 33 12.04 20.90 -3.02
C ASN A 33 11.70 19.43 -3.34
N PRO A 34 12.69 18.56 -3.61
CA PRO A 34 12.43 17.15 -3.95
C PRO A 34 11.72 16.38 -2.83
N ALA A 35 11.61 16.95 -1.62
CA ALA A 35 10.86 16.37 -0.52
C ALA A 35 9.35 16.21 -0.81
N ASN A 36 8.76 17.08 -1.64
CA ASN A 36 7.31 17.10 -1.85
C ASN A 36 6.82 15.99 -2.81
N LEU A 37 7.70 15.47 -3.66
CA LEU A 37 7.37 14.34 -4.53
C LEU A 37 7.20 13.05 -3.72
N ASN A 38 8.05 12.80 -2.73
CA ASN A 38 7.96 11.58 -1.92
C ASN A 38 6.65 11.52 -1.11
N GLU A 39 6.21 12.67 -0.60
CA GLU A 39 4.93 12.81 0.13
C GLU A 39 3.72 12.51 -0.78
N ALA A 40 3.72 13.03 -2.01
CA ALA A 40 2.68 12.75 -3.01
C ALA A 40 2.69 11.29 -3.52
N PHE A 41 3.85 10.62 -3.53
CA PHE A 41 3.96 9.20 -3.90
C PHE A 41 3.51 8.27 -2.76
N GLN A 42 3.82 8.59 -1.50
CA GLN A 42 3.34 7.86 -0.31
C GLN A 42 1.80 7.82 -0.21
N GLU A 43 1.14 8.87 -0.71
CA GLU A 43 -0.32 8.98 -0.71
C GLU A 43 -1.03 8.04 -1.71
N SER A 44 -0.32 7.53 -2.72
CA SER A 44 -0.94 6.89 -3.91
C SER A 44 -0.71 5.38 -4.06
N PHE A 45 -0.29 4.67 -3.02
CA PHE A 45 -0.10 3.21 -3.13
C PHE A 45 -1.39 2.42 -2.90
N ALA A 46 -2.19 2.79 -1.90
CA ALA A 46 -3.45 2.14 -1.60
C ALA A 46 -4.61 2.92 -2.23
N THR A 47 -5.49 2.22 -2.93
CA THR A 47 -6.73 2.82 -3.42
C THR A 47 -7.78 2.87 -2.31
N LEU A 48 -8.69 3.86 -2.38
CA LEU A 48 -9.83 3.92 -1.47
C LEU A 48 -10.71 2.67 -1.55
N ASP A 49 -10.75 2.00 -2.70
CA ASP A 49 -11.55 0.80 -2.88
C ASP A 49 -10.91 -0.42 -2.19
N GLU A 50 -9.58 -0.58 -2.25
CA GLU A 50 -8.87 -1.60 -1.46
C GLU A 50 -9.11 -1.42 0.05
N VAL A 51 -9.11 -0.18 0.55
CA VAL A 51 -9.39 0.08 1.96
C VAL A 51 -10.84 -0.23 2.33
N LYS A 52 -11.81 0.07 1.46
CA LYS A 52 -13.22 -0.30 1.69
C LYS A 52 -13.39 -1.82 1.73
N GLU A 53 -12.77 -2.52 0.77
CA GLU A 53 -12.83 -3.97 0.69
C GLU A 53 -12.20 -4.60 1.94
N LEU A 54 -10.98 -4.17 2.29
CA LEU A 54 -10.31 -4.63 3.50
C LEU A 54 -11.15 -4.36 4.75
N SER A 55 -11.71 -3.16 4.88
CA SER A 55 -12.57 -2.80 6.02
C SER A 55 -13.77 -3.74 6.14
N ALA A 56 -14.45 -4.03 5.02
CA ALA A 56 -15.59 -4.95 5.01
C ALA A 56 -15.17 -6.37 5.43
N ARG A 57 -14.01 -6.85 4.95
CA ARG A 57 -13.47 -8.16 5.31
C ARG A 57 -13.09 -8.25 6.78
N LEU A 58 -12.47 -7.22 7.35
CA LEU A 58 -12.10 -7.18 8.77
C LEU A 58 -13.33 -7.16 9.67
N THR A 59 -14.35 -6.36 9.35
CA THR A 59 -15.62 -6.36 10.10
C THR A 59 -16.30 -7.74 10.03
N GLY A 60 -16.29 -8.37 8.85
CA GLY A 60 -16.78 -9.74 8.68
C GLY A 60 -16.00 -10.74 9.54
N ALA A 61 -14.68 -10.67 9.52
CA ALA A 61 -13.79 -11.56 10.28
C ALA A 61 -13.96 -11.43 11.80
N VAL A 62 -14.18 -10.22 12.32
CA VAL A 62 -14.51 -9.98 13.73
C VAL A 62 -15.83 -10.67 14.08
N SER A 63 -16.87 -10.47 13.25
CA SER A 63 -18.20 -11.05 13.49
C SER A 63 -18.15 -12.58 13.43
N GLU A 64 -17.53 -13.14 12.40
CA GLU A 64 -17.35 -14.58 12.23
C GLU A 64 -16.56 -15.19 13.39
N SER A 65 -15.47 -14.55 13.82
CA SER A 65 -14.65 -15.05 14.91
C SER A 65 -15.40 -15.04 16.25
N ALA A 66 -16.24 -14.03 16.48
CA ALA A 66 -17.09 -13.97 17.66
C ALA A 66 -18.19 -15.03 17.64
N GLU A 67 -18.84 -15.24 16.48
CA GLU A 67 -19.86 -16.28 16.31
C GLU A 67 -19.30 -17.70 16.52
N LEU A 68 -18.02 -17.90 16.20
CA LEU A 68 -17.33 -19.18 16.36
C LEU A 68 -16.63 -19.33 17.72
N ASP A 69 -16.77 -18.38 18.64
CA ASP A 69 -16.05 -18.34 19.92
C ASP A 69 -14.53 -18.56 19.74
N ARG A 70 -13.96 -17.97 18.69
CA ARG A 70 -12.58 -18.21 18.30
C ARG A 70 -11.62 -17.71 19.39
N PRO A 71 -10.59 -18.51 19.77
CA PRO A 71 -9.55 -18.04 20.68
C PRO A 71 -8.83 -16.79 20.15
N LYS A 72 -8.49 -15.83 21.03
CA LYS A 72 -7.86 -14.55 20.64
C LYS A 72 -6.65 -14.73 19.71
N GLN A 73 -5.77 -15.69 20.00
CA GLN A 73 -4.60 -15.97 19.17
C GLN A 73 -4.97 -16.44 17.74
N GLU A 74 -6.01 -17.26 17.60
CA GLU A 74 -6.48 -17.70 16.29
C GLU A 74 -7.12 -16.55 15.52
N PHE A 75 -7.87 -15.68 16.21
CA PHE A 75 -8.43 -14.46 15.63
C PHE A 75 -7.32 -13.54 15.12
N GLU A 76 -6.29 -13.27 15.92
CA GLU A 76 -5.15 -12.45 15.49
C GLU A 76 -4.45 -13.03 14.26
N ASN A 77 -4.25 -14.36 14.21
CA ASN A 77 -3.69 -15.02 13.04
C ASN A 77 -4.58 -14.88 11.80
N TYR A 78 -5.90 -14.95 11.98
CA TYR A 78 -6.84 -14.75 10.89
C TYR A 78 -6.79 -13.30 10.37
N ILE A 79 -6.71 -12.32 11.27
CA ILE A 79 -6.53 -10.92 10.87
C ILE A 79 -5.18 -10.74 10.14
N ARG A 80 -4.06 -11.29 10.63
CA ARG A 80 -2.77 -11.25 9.93
C ARG A 80 -2.87 -11.79 8.50
N LEU A 81 -3.59 -12.89 8.30
CA LEU A 81 -3.81 -13.47 6.98
C LEU A 81 -4.51 -12.46 6.06
N ILE A 82 -5.60 -11.85 6.51
CA ILE A 82 -6.34 -10.84 5.73
C ILE A 82 -5.43 -9.64 5.43
N LEU A 83 -4.73 -9.09 6.43
CA LEU A 83 -3.87 -7.93 6.26
C LEU A 83 -2.72 -8.19 5.27
N SER A 84 -2.19 -9.41 5.23
CA SER A 84 -1.10 -9.80 4.32
C SER A 84 -1.46 -9.66 2.84
N GLU A 85 -2.75 -9.70 2.50
CA GLU A 85 -3.26 -9.55 1.14
C GLU A 85 -3.33 -8.09 0.68
N TYR A 86 -3.09 -7.12 1.57
CA TYR A 86 -3.17 -5.68 1.29
C TYR A 86 -1.83 -4.95 1.59
N PRO A 87 -0.74 -5.30 0.89
CA PRO A 87 0.60 -4.76 1.17
C PRO A 87 0.70 -3.25 0.93
N TYR A 88 -0.11 -2.70 0.02
CA TYR A 88 -0.11 -1.26 -0.23
C TYR A 88 -0.83 -0.47 0.86
N VAL A 89 -1.84 -1.05 1.51
CA VAL A 89 -2.48 -0.44 2.67
C VAL A 89 -1.48 -0.38 3.83
N LYS A 90 -0.68 -1.43 4.04
CA LYS A 90 0.37 -1.51 5.07
C LYS A 90 1.34 -0.33 5.04
N ILE A 91 1.74 0.11 3.86
CA ILE A 91 2.72 1.21 3.69
C ILE A 91 2.06 2.58 3.46
N SER A 92 0.73 2.64 3.40
CA SER A 92 -0.01 3.88 3.16
C SER A 92 -0.32 4.63 4.47
N SER A 93 -0.67 5.91 4.35
CA SER A 93 -1.23 6.71 5.44
C SER A 93 -2.56 6.16 5.98
N LEU A 94 -3.24 5.28 5.22
CA LEU A 94 -4.53 4.69 5.57
C LEU A 94 -4.43 3.53 6.57
N ARG A 95 -3.22 2.99 6.83
CA ARG A 95 -2.99 1.92 7.82
C ARG A 95 -3.58 2.28 9.19
N SER A 96 -3.34 3.51 9.65
CA SER A 96 -3.88 4.01 10.92
C SER A 96 -5.41 3.99 10.99
N ASN A 97 -6.10 4.28 9.88
CA ASN A 97 -7.56 4.23 9.80
C ASN A 97 -8.07 2.79 9.94
N VAL A 98 -7.39 1.84 9.30
CA VAL A 98 -7.73 0.40 9.40
C VAL A 98 -7.52 -0.11 10.83
N ASN A 99 -6.42 0.27 11.48
CA ASN A 99 -6.16 -0.12 12.88
C ASN A 99 -7.23 0.42 13.84
N ASN A 100 -7.61 1.68 13.65
CA ASN A 100 -8.68 2.29 14.43
C ASN A 100 -10.03 1.61 14.19
N LEU A 101 -10.30 1.18 12.96
CA LEU A 101 -11.50 0.40 12.63
C LEU A 101 -11.51 -0.95 13.36
N LEU A 102 -10.42 -1.71 13.32
CA LEU A 102 -10.31 -2.98 14.05
C LEU A 102 -10.50 -2.79 15.57
N ALA A 103 -9.84 -1.79 16.14
CA ALA A 103 -9.97 -1.47 17.55
C ALA A 103 -11.39 -0.98 17.92
N TYR A 104 -12.12 -0.39 16.98
CA TYR A 104 -13.52 -0.01 17.17
C TYR A 104 -14.45 -1.22 17.10
N GLU A 105 -14.31 -2.06 16.07
CA GLU A 105 -15.19 -3.21 15.84
C GLU A 105 -15.07 -4.26 16.95
N THR A 106 -13.84 -4.54 17.41
CA THR A 106 -13.60 -5.53 18.47
C THR A 106 -14.13 -5.11 19.85
N LYS A 107 -14.48 -3.84 20.08
CA LYS A 107 -15.11 -3.41 21.35
C LYS A 107 -16.44 -4.10 21.64
N LYS A 108 -17.11 -4.60 20.61
CA LYS A 108 -18.38 -5.34 20.73
C LYS A 108 -18.16 -6.75 21.30
N HIS A 109 -16.92 -7.25 21.25
CA HIS A 109 -16.52 -8.63 21.51
C HIS A 109 -15.31 -8.64 22.47
N PRO A 110 -15.51 -8.53 23.80
CA PRO A 110 -14.42 -8.38 24.77
C PRO A 110 -13.33 -9.45 24.68
N GLU A 111 -13.68 -10.67 24.26
CA GLU A 111 -12.78 -11.80 24.03
C GLU A 111 -11.83 -11.62 22.84
N LEU A 112 -12.20 -10.76 21.89
CA LEU A 112 -11.42 -10.42 20.69
C LEU A 112 -10.81 -9.01 20.75
N LEU A 113 -10.91 -8.33 21.91
CA LEU A 113 -10.54 -6.92 22.03
C LEU A 113 -9.10 -6.65 21.58
N LEU A 114 -8.96 -5.69 20.67
CA LEU A 114 -7.69 -5.12 20.22
C LEU A 114 -7.67 -3.61 20.44
N THR A 115 -6.52 -3.10 20.85
CA THR A 115 -6.18 -1.68 20.76
C THR A 115 -5.68 -1.35 19.35
N SER A 116 -5.65 -0.05 19.00
CA SER A 116 -5.06 0.35 17.72
C SER A 116 -3.58 -0.01 17.61
N THR A 117 -2.86 -0.09 18.74
CA THR A 117 -1.46 -0.50 18.77
C THR A 117 -1.32 -2.00 18.51
N GLU A 118 -2.09 -2.84 19.20
CA GLU A 118 -2.10 -4.28 18.93
C GLU A 118 -2.51 -4.56 17.47
N ALA A 119 -3.50 -3.85 16.94
CA ALA A 119 -3.88 -3.97 15.54
C ALA A 119 -2.77 -3.53 14.57
N ASP A 120 -1.96 -2.54 14.95
CA ASP A 120 -0.80 -2.12 14.16
C ASP A 120 0.29 -3.22 14.11
N GLU A 121 0.51 -3.92 15.21
CA GLU A 121 1.49 -5.02 15.29
C GLU A 121 1.10 -6.21 14.38
N LEU A 122 -0.20 -6.41 14.10
CA LEU A 122 -0.68 -7.48 13.23
C LEU A 122 -0.29 -7.31 11.75
N TRP A 123 0.21 -6.16 11.33
CA TRP A 123 0.73 -5.99 9.97
C TRP A 123 2.11 -6.60 9.77
N GLU A 124 2.84 -6.88 10.85
CA GLU A 124 4.19 -7.42 10.78
C GLU A 124 4.16 -8.95 10.76
N GLU A 125 5.05 -9.54 9.95
CA GLU A 125 5.23 -10.99 9.93
C GLU A 125 5.84 -11.40 11.28
N ASN A 126 5.19 -12.32 11.99
CA ASN A 126 5.76 -12.93 13.20
C ASN A 126 7.03 -13.67 12.79
N ASN A 127 8.20 -13.09 13.07
CA ASN A 127 9.50 -13.73 12.88
C ASN A 127 9.82 -14.68 14.03
#